data_AF-Q8VMZ9-F1
#
_entry.id   AF-Q8VMZ9-F1
#
_cell.length_a   1.000
_cell.length_b   1.000
_cell.length_c   1.000
_cell.angle_alpha   90.00
_cell.angle_beta   90.00
_cell.angle_gamma   90.00
#
_symmetry.space_group_name_H-M   'P 1'
#
loop_
_entity.id
_entity.type
_entity.pdbx_description
1 polymer ?
#
loop_
_entity_poly.entity_id
_entity_poly.type
_entity_poly.pdbx_seq_one_letter_code
_entity_poly.pdbx_strand_id
1 'polypeptide(L)'
;MTKSALVTGANKGIGLETVRRLAGKGWKVVLGARDAEKGKQAVTELQAQGLDVAFLEIDLVDKESVESAVKIITQEYPDISLLINNAGMPGEFAKGFSKTTEEGLRNAFEVNFFGTFRLNQLLLPSLKGNGATIVNVSIDMASLSLMMDHQERTAALNSFDYNASKTANNAMTVSMALELKDSPAQVFAVTPGFTTTDLNNNAPGGITKEEAAGIILKHTLDGERHNGVFFDKNGVLAW
;
A
#
# COMPACT_ATOMS: atom_id res chain seq x y z
N MET A 1 -25.59 -1.49 0.44
CA MET A 1 -24.78 -0.57 1.27
C MET A 1 -23.56 -0.18 0.48
N THR A 2 -23.18 1.10 0.50
CA THR A 2 -21.96 1.60 -0.16
C THR A 2 -20.74 1.08 0.59
N LYS A 3 -19.81 0.42 -0.10
CA LYS A 3 -18.56 -0.06 0.53
C LYS A 3 -17.60 1.10 0.73
N SER A 4 -16.86 1.09 1.84
CA SER A 4 -15.84 2.12 2.12
C SER A 4 -14.42 1.54 2.16
N ALA A 5 -13.47 2.36 1.71
CA ALA A 5 -12.05 2.02 1.63
C ALA A 5 -11.16 3.13 2.20
N LEU A 6 -10.01 2.78 2.77
CA LEU A 6 -8.91 3.70 3.09
C LEU A 6 -7.72 3.36 2.17
N VAL A 7 -7.17 4.38 1.51
CA VAL A 7 -5.94 4.26 0.72
C VAL A 7 -4.91 5.23 1.28
N THR A 8 -3.77 4.73 1.76
CA THR A 8 -2.69 5.58 2.31
C THR A 8 -1.74 6.08 1.22
N GLY A 9 -1.12 7.25 1.42
CA GLY A 9 -0.19 7.84 0.45
C GLY A 9 -0.84 8.18 -0.88
N ALA A 10 -2.10 8.62 -0.84
CA ALA A 10 -2.99 8.66 -2.00
C ALA A 10 -3.20 10.06 -2.59
N ASN A 11 -2.42 11.06 -2.18
CA ASN A 11 -2.46 12.40 -2.79
C ASN A 11 -1.80 12.48 -4.17
N LYS A 12 -1.09 11.43 -4.61
CA LYS A 12 -0.45 11.34 -5.94
C LYS A 12 -0.14 9.89 -6.34
N GLY A 13 0.42 9.74 -7.54
CA GLY A 13 0.97 8.46 -8.00
C GLY A 13 -0.08 7.35 -8.10
N ILE A 14 0.32 6.13 -7.77
CA ILE A 14 -0.52 4.93 -7.83
C ILE A 14 -1.69 5.03 -6.84
N GLY A 15 -1.47 5.58 -5.65
CA GLY A 15 -2.51 5.73 -4.63
C GLY A 15 -3.66 6.63 -5.09
N LEU A 16 -3.35 7.78 -5.73
CA LEU A 16 -4.37 8.68 -6.26
C LEU A 16 -5.21 8.03 -7.36
N GLU A 17 -4.58 7.27 -8.25
CA GLU A 17 -5.28 6.56 -9.31
C GLU A 17 -6.11 5.40 -8.75
N THR A 18 -5.61 4.71 -7.71
CA THR A 18 -6.35 3.69 -6.97
C THR A 18 -7.63 4.28 -6.35
N VAL A 19 -7.54 5.46 -5.71
CA VAL A 19 -8.72 6.18 -5.20
C VAL A 19 -9.70 6.51 -6.32
N ARG A 20 -9.22 7.01 -7.48
CA ARG A 20 -10.06 7.30 -8.66
C ARG A 20 -10.93 6.11 -9.04
N ARG A 21 -10.28 4.96 -9.21
CA ARG A 21 -10.89 3.76 -9.78
C ARG A 21 -11.82 3.08 -8.79
N LEU A 22 -11.49 3.11 -7.49
CA LEU A 22 -12.39 2.65 -6.44
C LEU A 22 -13.64 3.53 -6.38
N ALA A 23 -13.47 4.85 -6.29
CA ALA A 23 -14.60 5.77 -6.20
C ALA A 23 -15.48 5.74 -7.47
N GLY A 24 -14.87 5.63 -8.65
CA GLY A 24 -15.57 5.43 -9.92
C GLY A 24 -16.34 4.10 -10.01
N LYS A 25 -16.03 3.14 -9.14
CA LYS A 25 -16.80 1.89 -8.96
C LYS A 25 -17.85 1.99 -7.84
N GLY A 26 -18.14 3.19 -7.34
CA GLY A 26 -19.15 3.45 -6.33
C GLY A 26 -18.71 3.20 -4.90
N TRP A 27 -17.40 3.15 -4.63
CA TRP A 27 -16.88 3.11 -3.26
C TRP A 27 -16.83 4.51 -2.65
N LYS A 28 -17.10 4.62 -1.34
CA LYS A 28 -16.70 5.79 -0.55
C LYS A 28 -15.23 5.63 -0.18
N VAL A 29 -14.36 6.52 -0.63
CA VAL A 29 -12.91 6.35 -0.43
C VAL A 29 -12.35 7.43 0.48
N VAL A 30 -11.71 7.01 1.57
CA VAL A 30 -10.90 7.89 2.42
C VAL A 30 -9.49 7.94 1.84
N LEU A 31 -9.12 9.10 1.30
CA LEU A 31 -7.80 9.41 0.78
C LEU A 31 -6.90 9.84 1.95
N GLY A 32 -5.99 8.94 2.35
CA GLY A 32 -4.99 9.20 3.38
C GLY A 32 -3.73 9.84 2.79
N ALA A 33 -3.30 10.98 3.33
CA ALA A 33 -2.01 11.58 2.98
C ALA A 33 -1.44 12.43 4.12
N ARG A 34 -0.10 12.53 4.18
CA ARG A 34 0.60 13.36 5.20
C ARG A 34 0.53 14.86 4.92
N ASP A 35 0.42 15.24 3.65
CA ASP A 35 0.43 16.63 3.22
C ASP A 35 -1.02 17.09 3.04
N ALA A 36 -1.52 17.86 4.01
CA ALA A 36 -2.93 18.25 4.07
C ALA A 36 -3.35 19.12 2.87
N GLU A 37 -2.48 19.99 2.36
CA GLU A 37 -2.78 20.84 1.21
C GLU A 37 -2.94 19.99 -0.05
N LYS A 38 -1.95 19.15 -0.36
CA LYS A 38 -2.00 18.27 -1.53
C LYS A 38 -3.13 17.24 -1.43
N GLY A 39 -3.39 16.72 -0.24
CA GLY A 39 -4.49 15.81 0.03
C GLY A 39 -5.85 16.45 -0.25
N LYS A 40 -6.12 17.64 0.30
CA LYS A 40 -7.37 18.38 0.08
C LYS A 40 -7.55 18.78 -1.38
N GLN A 41 -6.48 19.20 -2.06
CA GLN A 41 -6.50 19.50 -3.48
C GLN A 41 -6.92 18.25 -4.29
N ALA A 42 -6.28 17.11 -4.06
CA ALA A 42 -6.61 15.87 -4.74
C ALA A 42 -8.07 15.45 -4.50
N VAL A 43 -8.59 15.58 -3.27
CA VAL A 43 -10.00 15.30 -2.97
C VAL A 43 -10.92 16.25 -3.72
N THR A 44 -10.61 17.55 -3.78
CA THR A 44 -11.42 18.54 -4.51
C THR A 44 -11.52 18.20 -5.99
N GLU A 45 -10.41 17.83 -6.62
CA GLU A 45 -10.35 17.43 -8.03
C GLU A 45 -11.18 16.16 -8.29
N LEU A 46 -11.23 15.23 -7.34
CA LEU A 46 -12.02 14.00 -7.45
C LEU A 46 -13.51 14.23 -7.23
N GLN A 47 -13.86 15.07 -6.25
CA GLN A 47 -15.25 15.44 -5.98
C GLN A 47 -15.84 16.24 -7.14
N ALA A 48 -15.04 17.07 -7.83
CA ALA A 48 -15.46 17.75 -9.05
C ALA A 48 -15.82 16.78 -10.20
N GLN A 49 -15.31 15.54 -10.16
CA GLN A 49 -15.69 14.46 -11.08
C GLN A 49 -16.90 13.66 -10.59
N GLY A 50 -17.54 14.07 -9.49
CA GLY A 50 -18.69 13.40 -8.88
C GLY A 50 -18.33 12.17 -8.04
N LEU A 51 -17.07 12.03 -7.61
CA LEU A 51 -16.60 10.88 -6.83
C LEU A 51 -16.77 11.12 -5.33
N ASP A 52 -17.21 10.08 -4.60
CA ASP A 52 -17.36 10.10 -3.13
C ASP A 52 -16.02 9.83 -2.44
N VAL A 53 -15.26 10.90 -2.24
CA VAL A 53 -13.93 10.86 -1.64
C VAL A 53 -13.85 11.83 -0.47
N ALA A 54 -13.30 11.37 0.65
CA ALA A 54 -12.99 12.17 1.83
C ALA A 54 -11.49 12.24 2.08
N PHE A 55 -11.01 13.32 2.68
CA PHE A 55 -9.60 13.46 3.06
C PHE A 55 -9.37 13.02 4.50
N LEU A 56 -8.27 12.30 4.74
CA LEU A 56 -7.75 12.02 6.07
C LEU A 56 -6.25 12.36 6.11
N GLU A 57 -5.87 13.22 7.04
CA GLU A 57 -4.46 13.48 7.32
C GLU A 57 -3.87 12.30 8.08
N ILE A 58 -2.81 11.71 7.53
CA ILE A 58 -2.08 10.60 8.16
C ILE A 58 -0.63 10.60 7.70
N ASP A 59 0.28 10.84 8.63
CA ASP A 59 1.71 10.62 8.46
C ASP A 59 2.10 9.30 9.15
N LEU A 60 2.58 8.33 8.36
CA LEU A 60 2.96 7.02 8.87
C LEU A 60 4.26 7.04 9.70
N VAL A 61 5.06 8.11 9.65
CA VAL A 61 6.23 8.27 10.52
C VAL A 61 5.78 8.65 11.93
N ASP A 62 4.78 9.53 12.04
CA ASP A 62 4.28 10.06 13.31
C ASP A 62 3.27 9.11 13.98
N LYS A 63 3.59 8.69 15.21
CA LYS A 63 2.74 7.81 16.00
C LYS A 63 1.39 8.45 16.32
N GLU A 64 1.40 9.72 16.75
CA GLU A 64 0.20 10.42 17.19
C GLU A 64 -0.73 10.70 16.01
N SER A 65 -0.15 10.96 14.83
CA SER A 65 -0.88 11.07 13.56
C SER A 65 -1.62 9.76 13.24
N VAL A 66 -0.95 8.61 13.31
CA VAL A 66 -1.58 7.30 13.07
C VAL A 66 -2.69 7.01 14.09
N GLU A 67 -2.45 7.24 15.38
CA GLU A 67 -3.45 7.01 16.43
C GLU A 67 -4.70 7.89 16.25
N SER A 68 -4.49 9.17 15.89
CA SER A 68 -5.58 10.11 15.60
C SER A 68 -6.36 9.69 14.36
N ALA A 69 -5.67 9.27 13.29
CA ALA A 69 -6.29 8.78 12.07
C ALA A 69 -7.15 7.53 12.31
N VAL A 70 -6.66 6.58 13.12
CA VAL A 70 -7.41 5.37 13.50
C VAL A 70 -8.68 5.74 14.27
N LYS A 71 -8.59 6.68 15.20
CA LYS A 71 -9.77 7.15 15.96
C LYS A 71 -10.83 7.74 15.01
N ILE A 72 -10.42 8.56 14.05
CA ILE A 72 -11.34 9.14 13.05
C ILE A 72 -11.97 8.04 12.20
N ILE A 73 -11.16 7.10 11.67
CA ILE A 73 -11.66 5.99 10.84
C ILE A 73 -12.67 5.14 11.60
N THR A 74 -12.35 4.72 12.82
CA THR A 74 -13.24 3.85 13.61
C THR A 74 -14.53 4.53 14.04
N GLN A 75 -14.55 5.86 14.14
CA GLN A 75 -15.74 6.64 14.50
C GLN A 75 -16.60 7.01 13.30
N GLU A 76 -16.00 7.49 12.22
CA GLU A 76 -16.73 8.05 11.06
C GLU A 76 -16.95 7.02 9.94
N TYR A 77 -16.14 5.95 9.92
CA TYR A 77 -16.18 4.89 8.90
C TYR A 77 -16.19 3.50 9.57
N PRO A 78 -17.13 3.22 10.48
CA PRO A 78 -17.15 1.96 11.24
C PRO A 78 -17.25 0.72 10.35
N ASP A 79 -17.84 0.85 9.16
CA ASP A 79 -18.03 -0.22 8.18
C ASP A 79 -16.89 -0.32 7.14
N ILE A 80 -15.71 0.22 7.44
CA ILE A 80 -14.57 0.15 6.53
C ILE A 80 -14.23 -1.30 6.18
N SER A 81 -14.25 -1.58 4.87
CA SER A 81 -14.20 -2.95 4.33
C SER A 81 -12.99 -3.20 3.44
N LEU A 82 -12.19 -2.16 3.17
CA LEU A 82 -10.96 -2.24 2.40
C LEU A 82 -9.90 -1.29 2.96
N LEU A 83 -8.71 -1.82 3.24
CA LEU A 83 -7.51 -1.04 3.55
C LEU A 83 -6.47 -1.32 2.46
N ILE A 84 -6.00 -0.28 1.77
CA ILE A 84 -4.86 -0.36 0.86
C ILE A 84 -3.70 0.44 1.45
N ASN A 85 -2.71 -0.29 1.97
CA ASN A 85 -1.44 0.26 2.43
C ASN A 85 -0.54 0.54 1.22
N ASN A 86 -0.79 1.67 0.54
CA ASN A 86 -0.05 2.11 -0.63
C ASN A 86 1.12 3.05 -0.28
N ALA A 87 1.05 3.78 0.84
CA ALA A 87 2.13 4.67 1.25
C ALA A 87 3.48 3.92 1.30
N GLY A 88 4.52 4.57 0.79
CA GLY A 88 5.86 4.01 0.79
C GLY A 88 6.91 5.08 0.58
N MET A 89 8.12 4.80 1.08
CA MET A 89 9.31 5.62 0.90
C MET A 89 10.35 4.83 0.09
N PRO A 90 10.91 5.40 -0.98
CA PRO A 90 11.79 4.67 -1.89
C PRO A 90 13.16 4.25 -1.35
N GLY A 91 13.51 4.66 -0.12
CA GLY A 91 14.87 4.52 0.40
C GLY A 91 15.89 5.35 -0.39
N GLU A 92 17.16 5.04 -0.16
CA GLU A 92 18.32 5.57 -0.89
C GLU A 92 18.49 4.79 -2.20
N PHE A 93 17.68 5.10 -3.21
CA PHE A 93 17.68 4.43 -4.52
C PHE A 93 19.07 4.03 -5.04
N ALA A 94 19.16 2.81 -5.57
CA ALA A 94 20.35 2.27 -6.22
C ALA A 94 21.60 2.14 -5.31
N LYS A 95 21.43 2.24 -3.98
CA LYS A 95 22.47 1.85 -3.02
C LYS A 95 22.30 0.38 -2.62
N GLY A 96 23.22 -0.45 -3.08
CA GLY A 96 23.36 -1.83 -2.60
C GLY A 96 23.94 -1.87 -1.18
N PHE A 97 23.94 -3.07 -0.59
CA PHE A 97 24.30 -3.33 0.82
C PHE A 97 25.50 -2.53 1.35
N SER A 98 26.64 -2.55 0.66
CA SER A 98 27.88 -1.88 1.14
C SER A 98 27.83 -0.35 1.15
N LYS A 99 26.80 0.25 0.53
CA LYS A 99 26.65 1.71 0.38
C LYS A 99 25.45 2.26 1.14
N THR A 100 24.52 1.40 1.55
CA THR A 100 23.37 1.78 2.37
C THR A 100 23.82 2.22 3.75
N THR A 101 23.31 3.36 4.21
CA THR A 101 23.57 3.86 5.57
C THR A 101 22.56 3.30 6.56
N GLU A 102 22.93 3.23 7.85
CA GLU A 102 21.97 2.88 8.89
C GLU A 102 20.79 3.85 8.94
N GLU A 103 21.04 5.15 8.72
CA GLU A 103 20.00 6.17 8.62
C GLU A 103 19.04 5.90 7.45
N GLY A 104 19.57 5.57 6.27
CA GLY A 104 18.76 5.16 5.10
C GLY A 104 17.87 3.95 5.40
N LEU A 105 18.43 2.93 6.07
CA LEU A 105 17.66 1.78 6.56
C LEU A 105 16.55 2.19 7.52
N ARG A 106 16.86 2.96 8.56
CA ARG A 106 15.87 3.44 9.53
C ARG A 106 14.75 4.19 8.83
N ASN A 107 15.10 5.15 7.99
CA ASN A 107 14.15 5.93 7.20
C ASN A 107 13.22 5.03 6.36
N ALA A 108 13.78 4.11 5.57
CA ALA A 108 12.97 3.19 4.75
C ALA A 108 12.02 2.35 5.62
N PHE A 109 12.50 1.83 6.75
CA PHE A 109 11.70 1.04 7.69
C PHE A 109 10.60 1.84 8.39
N GLU A 110 10.84 3.12 8.72
CA GLU A 110 9.85 3.94 9.42
C GLU A 110 8.51 3.99 8.66
N VAL A 111 8.56 4.24 7.35
CA VAL A 111 7.33 4.32 6.54
C VAL A 111 6.89 2.95 6.06
N ASN A 112 7.79 2.18 5.42
CA ASN A 112 7.40 0.95 4.71
C ASN A 112 7.06 -0.21 5.66
N PHE A 113 7.48 -0.13 6.92
CA PHE A 113 7.25 -1.17 7.92
C PHE A 113 6.61 -0.64 9.20
N PHE A 114 7.29 0.19 10.01
CA PHE A 114 6.80 0.57 11.35
C PHE A 114 5.49 1.36 11.32
N GLY A 115 5.34 2.30 10.40
CA GLY A 115 4.11 3.05 10.19
C GLY A 115 2.97 2.16 9.70
N THR A 116 3.22 1.35 8.67
CA THR A 116 2.25 0.38 8.15
C THR A 116 1.84 -0.66 9.21
N PHE A 117 2.79 -1.14 10.01
CA PHE A 117 2.57 -2.05 11.13
C PHE A 117 1.65 -1.41 12.18
N ARG A 118 1.96 -0.19 12.63
CA ARG A 118 1.12 0.53 13.60
C ARG A 118 -0.31 0.69 13.09
N LEU A 119 -0.48 1.14 11.85
CA LEU A 119 -1.80 1.32 11.26
C LEU A 119 -2.58 -0.01 11.18
N ASN A 120 -1.94 -1.07 10.68
CA ASN A 120 -2.57 -2.39 10.61
C ASN A 120 -2.94 -2.91 12.00
N GLN A 121 -2.02 -2.85 12.97
CA GLN A 121 -2.25 -3.34 14.33
C GLN A 121 -3.45 -2.65 14.98
N LEU A 122 -3.55 -1.33 14.85
CA LEU A 122 -4.61 -0.54 15.46
C LEU A 122 -5.97 -0.70 14.76
N LEU A 123 -5.98 -0.89 13.43
CA LEU A 123 -7.23 -1.12 12.68
C LEU A 123 -7.67 -2.59 12.65
N LEU A 124 -6.78 -3.55 12.93
CA LEU A 124 -7.05 -4.98 12.79
C LEU A 124 -8.33 -5.44 13.50
N PRO A 125 -8.63 -5.03 14.75
CA PRO A 125 -9.87 -5.46 15.41
C PRO A 125 -11.14 -5.06 14.64
N SER A 126 -11.19 -3.82 14.13
CA SER A 126 -12.34 -3.33 13.35
C SER A 126 -12.40 -3.99 11.98
N LEU A 127 -11.28 -4.05 11.25
CA LEU A 127 -11.20 -4.67 9.93
C LEU A 127 -11.56 -6.17 9.97
N LYS A 128 -11.10 -6.88 11.02
CA LYS A 128 -11.46 -8.28 11.26
C LYS A 128 -12.96 -8.45 11.51
N GLY A 129 -13.55 -7.60 12.35
CA GLY A 129 -14.99 -7.59 12.63
C GLY A 129 -15.85 -7.35 11.37
N ASN A 130 -15.35 -6.53 10.45
CA ASN A 130 -16.05 -6.19 9.20
C ASN A 130 -15.86 -7.22 8.07
N GLY A 131 -15.03 -8.25 8.27
CA GLY A 131 -14.64 -9.16 7.18
C GLY A 131 -13.89 -8.44 6.06
N ALA A 132 -13.11 -7.42 6.40
CA ALA A 132 -12.46 -6.53 5.45
C ALA A 132 -11.30 -7.18 4.68
N THR A 133 -10.97 -6.62 3.53
CA THR A 133 -9.75 -6.94 2.77
C THR A 133 -8.64 -5.94 3.09
N ILE A 134 -7.46 -6.44 3.39
CA ILE A 134 -6.25 -5.64 3.60
C ILE A 134 -5.26 -5.94 2.48
N VAL A 135 -4.80 -4.89 1.80
CA VAL A 135 -3.86 -4.98 0.68
C VAL A 135 -2.59 -4.23 1.03
N ASN A 136 -1.48 -4.95 1.14
CA ASN A 136 -0.17 -4.37 1.36
C ASN A 136 0.54 -4.21 0.00
N VAL A 137 0.74 -2.97 -0.45
CA VAL A 137 1.46 -2.73 -1.71
C VAL A 137 2.95 -2.96 -1.48
N SER A 138 3.48 -3.98 -2.13
CA SER A 138 4.88 -4.42 -2.06
C SER A 138 5.60 -4.20 -3.40
N ILE A 139 6.79 -4.77 -3.57
CA ILE A 139 7.61 -4.68 -4.77
C ILE A 139 8.12 -6.06 -5.17
N ASP A 140 8.41 -6.28 -6.46
CA ASP A 140 9.02 -7.53 -6.94
C ASP A 140 10.31 -7.86 -6.14
N MET A 141 11.13 -6.83 -5.86
CA MET A 141 12.37 -6.95 -5.08
C MET A 141 12.17 -7.19 -3.56
N ALA A 142 10.94 -7.44 -3.10
CA ALA A 142 10.67 -7.91 -1.75
C ALA A 142 10.53 -9.43 -1.68
N SER A 143 10.58 -10.12 -2.83
CA SER A 143 10.72 -11.57 -2.89
C SER A 143 12.19 -11.95 -2.82
N LEU A 144 12.56 -12.71 -1.79
CA LEU A 144 13.92 -13.28 -1.70
C LEU A 144 14.18 -14.27 -2.82
N SER A 145 13.14 -14.96 -3.29
CA SER A 145 13.23 -15.87 -4.44
C SER A 145 13.61 -15.11 -5.72
N LEU A 146 12.94 -13.99 -6.01
CA LEU A 146 13.24 -13.17 -7.19
C LEU A 146 14.55 -12.39 -7.08
N MET A 147 14.92 -11.96 -5.87
CA MET A 147 16.21 -11.31 -5.64
C MET A 147 17.38 -12.25 -5.96
N MET A 148 17.20 -13.55 -5.77
CA MET A 148 18.20 -14.58 -6.07
C MET A 148 18.13 -15.09 -7.52
N ASP A 149 17.07 -14.76 -8.27
CA ASP A 149 16.96 -15.16 -9.67
C ASP A 149 17.80 -14.24 -10.57
N HIS A 150 18.94 -14.76 -11.02
CA HIS A 150 19.87 -14.04 -11.89
C HIS A 150 19.43 -13.96 -13.36
N GLN A 151 18.31 -14.58 -13.74
CA GLN A 151 17.83 -14.57 -15.14
C GLN A 151 16.93 -13.36 -15.46
N GLU A 152 16.34 -12.71 -14.45
CA GLU A 152 15.53 -11.52 -14.65
C GLU A 152 16.31 -10.20 -14.45
N ARG A 153 15.79 -9.10 -15.03
CA ARG A 153 16.34 -7.73 -14.83
C ARG A 153 16.27 -7.26 -13.37
N THR A 154 15.69 -8.04 -12.47
CA THR A 154 15.56 -7.82 -11.03
C THR A 154 16.92 -7.66 -10.34
N ALA A 155 17.95 -8.37 -10.80
CA ALA A 155 19.32 -8.25 -10.31
C ALA A 155 19.91 -6.82 -10.44
N ALA A 156 19.35 -5.97 -11.31
CA ALA A 156 19.89 -4.64 -11.62
C ALA A 156 19.53 -3.53 -10.61
N LEU A 157 18.60 -3.77 -9.67
CA LEU A 157 18.14 -2.74 -8.72
C LEU A 157 18.24 -3.23 -7.27
N ASN A 158 19.45 -3.57 -6.83
CA ASN A 158 19.73 -3.80 -5.41
C ASN A 158 19.68 -2.47 -4.62
N SER A 159 18.48 -2.06 -4.21
CA SER A 159 18.24 -0.95 -3.27
C SER A 159 17.97 -1.54 -1.90
N PHE A 160 19.03 -1.83 -1.16
CA PHE A 160 18.97 -2.76 -0.03
C PHE A 160 17.98 -2.34 1.07
N ASP A 161 17.93 -1.05 1.40
CA ASP A 161 17.01 -0.50 2.39
C ASP A 161 15.53 -0.63 1.98
N TYR A 162 15.22 -0.31 0.73
CA TYR A 162 13.87 -0.44 0.19
C TYR A 162 13.45 -1.90 0.09
N ASN A 163 14.32 -2.76 -0.46
CA ASN A 163 14.08 -4.20 -0.58
C ASN A 163 13.88 -4.84 0.80
N ALA A 164 14.76 -4.56 1.76
CA ALA A 164 14.67 -5.10 3.12
C ALA A 164 13.40 -4.62 3.84
N SER A 165 13.05 -3.34 3.74
CA SER A 165 11.85 -2.81 4.39
C SER A 165 10.55 -3.37 3.79
N LYS A 166 10.49 -3.57 2.45
CA LYS A 166 9.36 -4.22 1.81
C LYS A 166 9.33 -5.75 2.02
N THR A 167 10.48 -6.39 2.20
CA THR A 167 10.56 -7.80 2.65
C THR A 167 10.01 -7.95 4.06
N ALA A 168 10.30 -7.02 4.97
CA ALA A 168 9.71 -7.01 6.32
C ALA A 168 8.18 -6.80 6.28
N ASN A 169 7.69 -5.94 5.38
CA ASN A 169 6.25 -5.78 5.11
C ASN A 169 5.60 -7.08 4.56
N ASN A 170 6.32 -7.84 3.71
CA ASN A 170 5.88 -9.16 3.27
C ASN A 170 5.78 -10.15 4.45
N ALA A 171 6.78 -10.18 5.33
CA ALA A 171 6.73 -11.02 6.53
C ALA A 171 5.55 -10.65 7.46
N MET A 172 5.27 -9.36 7.64
CA MET A 172 4.08 -8.89 8.36
C MET A 172 2.79 -9.35 7.69
N THR A 173 2.71 -9.29 6.36
CA THR A 173 1.55 -9.77 5.60
C THR A 173 1.27 -11.25 5.85
N VAL A 174 2.29 -12.09 5.80
CA VAL A 174 2.17 -13.53 6.10
C VAL A 174 1.76 -13.76 7.55
N SER A 175 2.36 -13.02 8.50
CA SER A 175 2.00 -13.10 9.93
C SER A 175 0.51 -12.78 10.17
N MET A 176 0.02 -11.68 9.60
CA MET A 176 -1.39 -11.31 9.67
C MET A 176 -2.28 -12.37 9.00
N ALA A 177 -1.87 -12.93 7.86
CA ALA A 177 -2.63 -13.96 7.17
C ALA A 177 -2.80 -15.24 7.99
N LEU A 178 -1.78 -15.62 8.78
CA LEU A 178 -1.86 -16.74 9.72
C LEU A 178 -2.89 -16.48 10.83
N GLU A 179 -2.93 -15.25 11.38
CA GLU A 179 -3.92 -14.86 12.39
C GLU A 179 -5.35 -14.78 11.81
N LEU A 180 -5.48 -14.42 10.52
CA LEU A 180 -6.75 -14.31 9.80
C LEU A 180 -7.20 -15.61 9.13
N LYS A 181 -6.53 -16.75 9.37
CA LYS A 181 -6.81 -18.02 8.69
C LYS A 181 -8.29 -18.41 8.72
N ASP A 182 -8.92 -18.34 9.89
CA ASP A 182 -10.33 -18.71 10.12
C ASP A 182 -11.26 -17.48 10.21
N SER A 183 -10.77 -16.32 9.77
CA SER A 183 -11.51 -15.05 9.73
C SER A 183 -12.16 -14.81 8.36
N PRO A 184 -13.32 -14.13 8.30
CA PRO A 184 -13.86 -13.63 7.04
C PRO A 184 -12.99 -12.51 6.43
N ALA A 185 -12.26 -11.76 7.27
CA ALA A 185 -11.27 -10.81 6.79
C ALA A 185 -10.04 -11.51 6.21
N GLN A 186 -9.35 -10.83 5.31
CA GLN A 186 -8.18 -11.35 4.62
C GLN A 186 -7.11 -10.28 4.44
N VAL A 187 -5.87 -10.73 4.27
CA VAL A 187 -4.75 -9.86 3.92
C VAL A 187 -3.92 -10.50 2.82
N PHE A 188 -3.47 -9.71 1.86
CA PHE A 188 -2.55 -10.15 0.82
C PHE A 188 -1.62 -9.02 0.37
N ALA A 189 -0.55 -9.38 -0.32
CA ALA A 189 0.38 -8.43 -0.90
C ALA A 189 0.22 -8.38 -2.42
N VAL A 190 0.49 -7.21 -3.00
CA VAL A 190 0.53 -7.04 -4.45
C VAL A 190 1.69 -6.12 -4.81
N THR A 191 2.43 -6.47 -5.85
CA THR A 191 3.38 -5.56 -6.48
C THR A 191 2.81 -5.01 -7.79
N PRO A 192 2.79 -3.68 -7.96
CA PRO A 192 2.34 -3.06 -9.21
C PRO A 192 3.40 -3.15 -10.32
N GLY A 193 4.60 -3.66 -10.03
CA GLY A 193 5.75 -3.61 -10.92
C GLY A 193 6.37 -2.20 -11.04
N PHE A 194 7.42 -2.10 -11.86
CA PHE A 194 8.11 -0.84 -12.10
C PHE A 194 7.19 0.20 -12.76
N THR A 195 6.80 1.22 -11.99
CA THR A 195 5.85 2.25 -12.40
C THR A 195 6.55 3.61 -12.44
N THR A 196 6.36 4.39 -13.51
CA THR A 196 6.91 5.75 -13.59
C THR A 196 6.10 6.67 -12.67
N THR A 197 6.75 7.15 -11.60
CA THR A 197 6.10 8.00 -10.59
C THR A 197 7.09 8.99 -9.98
N ASP A 198 6.58 10.00 -9.28
CA ASP A 198 7.42 10.88 -8.47
C ASP A 198 8.27 10.13 -7.45
N LEU A 199 7.84 8.95 -7.00
CA LEU A 199 8.59 8.15 -6.04
C LEU A 199 9.98 7.83 -6.59
N ASN A 200 10.12 7.58 -7.90
CA ASN A 200 11.40 7.30 -8.58
C ASN A 200 11.87 8.42 -9.50
N ASN A 201 11.50 9.68 -9.20
CA ASN A 201 11.81 10.85 -10.04
C ASN A 201 11.34 10.69 -11.49
N ASN A 202 10.22 10.00 -11.71
CA ASN A 202 9.65 9.70 -13.03
C ASN A 202 10.65 8.98 -13.94
N ALA A 203 11.32 7.96 -13.40
CA ALA A 203 12.26 7.13 -14.15
C ALA A 203 11.58 6.51 -15.40
N PRO A 204 12.27 6.52 -16.56
CA PRO A 204 11.71 6.00 -17.82
C PRO A 204 11.64 4.47 -17.82
N GLY A 205 10.73 3.91 -18.64
CA GLY A 205 10.59 2.47 -18.85
C GLY A 205 9.64 1.76 -17.88
N GLY A 206 9.00 2.50 -16.97
CA GLY A 206 7.94 2.00 -16.12
C GLY A 206 6.58 2.02 -16.82
N ILE A 207 5.64 1.24 -16.28
CA ILE A 207 4.22 1.28 -16.67
C ILE A 207 3.55 2.55 -16.16
N THR A 208 2.33 2.83 -16.62
CA THR A 208 1.57 3.99 -16.15
C THR A 208 0.95 3.77 -14.77
N LYS A 209 0.51 4.85 -14.11
CA LYS A 209 -0.15 4.80 -12.80
C LYS A 209 -1.49 4.06 -12.88
N GLU A 210 -2.17 4.17 -14.02
CA GLU A 210 -3.44 3.50 -14.35
C GLU A 210 -3.25 1.99 -14.48
N GLU A 211 -2.18 1.57 -15.16
CA GLU A 211 -1.81 0.16 -15.28
C GLU A 211 -1.46 -0.43 -13.90
N ALA A 212 -0.63 0.27 -13.12
CA ALA A 212 -0.26 -0.11 -11.76
C ALA A 212 -1.47 -0.25 -10.81
N ALA A 213 -2.36 0.75 -10.79
CA ALA A 213 -3.60 0.69 -10.02
C ALA A 213 -4.53 -0.43 -10.51
N GLY A 214 -4.49 -0.76 -11.81
CA GLY A 214 -5.17 -1.92 -12.37
C GLY A 214 -4.68 -3.25 -11.82
N ILE A 215 -3.37 -3.42 -11.66
CA ILE A 215 -2.79 -4.63 -11.07
C ILE A 215 -3.25 -4.78 -9.60
N ILE A 216 -3.18 -3.69 -8.82
CA ILE A 216 -3.65 -3.69 -7.42
C ILE A 216 -5.13 -4.08 -7.35
N LEU A 217 -5.99 -3.43 -8.15
CA LEU A 217 -7.43 -3.61 -8.06
C LEU A 217 -7.95 -4.90 -8.68
N LYS A 218 -7.20 -5.54 -9.58
CA LYS A 218 -7.56 -6.82 -10.21
C LYS A 218 -7.85 -7.88 -9.15
N HIS A 219 -6.93 -8.08 -8.20
CA HIS A 219 -7.06 -9.06 -7.13
C HIS A 219 -7.82 -8.54 -5.91
N THR A 220 -7.92 -7.21 -5.76
CA THR A 220 -8.68 -6.60 -4.65
C THR A 220 -10.19 -6.74 -4.84
N LEU A 221 -10.68 -6.77 -6.08
CA LEU A 221 -12.10 -6.63 -6.40
C LEU A 221 -12.68 -7.84 -7.17
N ASP A 222 -11.96 -8.96 -7.26
CA ASP A 222 -12.44 -10.15 -7.98
C ASP A 222 -13.46 -10.99 -7.20
N GLY A 223 -13.61 -10.72 -5.90
CA GLY A 223 -14.56 -11.42 -5.03
C GLY A 223 -14.04 -12.75 -4.47
N GLU A 224 -12.79 -13.09 -4.76
CA GLU A 224 -12.14 -14.31 -4.27
C GLU A 224 -11.39 -14.05 -2.94
N ARG A 225 -11.06 -15.14 -2.24
CA ARG A 225 -10.27 -15.08 -1.00
C ARG A 225 -8.80 -15.39 -1.29
N HIS A 226 -7.94 -14.39 -1.13
CA HIS A 226 -6.50 -14.42 -1.41
C HIS A 226 -5.63 -14.32 -0.15
N ASN A 227 -6.16 -14.69 1.01
CA ASN A 227 -5.45 -14.55 2.29
C ASN A 227 -4.06 -15.21 2.25
N GLY A 228 -3.01 -14.42 2.46
CA GLY A 228 -1.61 -14.88 2.47
C GLY A 228 -0.97 -15.07 1.10
N VAL A 229 -1.56 -14.51 0.03
CA VAL A 229 -1.00 -14.55 -1.33
C VAL A 229 -0.18 -13.29 -1.63
N PHE A 230 0.84 -13.42 -2.48
CA PHE A 230 1.57 -12.30 -3.07
C PHE A 230 1.34 -12.31 -4.58
N PHE A 231 0.93 -11.17 -5.17
CA PHE A 231 0.61 -11.08 -6.60
C PHE A 231 1.49 -10.09 -7.36
N ASP A 232 1.72 -10.37 -8.64
CA ASP A 232 2.17 -9.42 -9.66
C ASP A 232 1.12 -9.29 -10.80
N LYS A 233 1.50 -8.68 -11.93
CA LYS A 233 0.62 -8.59 -13.11
C LYS A 233 0.25 -9.95 -13.72
N ASN A 234 1.11 -10.96 -13.58
CA ASN A 234 0.99 -12.29 -14.19
C ASN A 234 0.25 -13.29 -13.28
N GLY A 235 0.18 -13.03 -11.98
CA GLY A 235 -0.55 -13.85 -11.02
C GLY A 235 0.22 -14.01 -9.72
N VAL A 236 0.23 -15.22 -9.17
CA VAL A 236 0.88 -15.51 -7.89
C VAL A 236 2.40 -15.41 -8.04
N LEU A 237 3.01 -14.64 -7.14
CA LEU A 237 4.44 -14.43 -7.02
C LEU A 237 4.99 -15.23 -5.83
N ALA A 238 6.24 -15.67 -5.93
CA ALA A 238 6.94 -16.22 -4.78
C ALA A 238 7.18 -15.14 -3.72
N TRP A 239 7.12 -15.52 -2.44
CA TRP A 239 7.53 -14.66 -1.33
C TRP A 239 9.03 -14.41 -1.30
#